data_AF-A0A813DH70-F1
#
_entry.id   AF-A0A813DH70-F1
#
_cell.length_a   1.000
_cell.length_b   1.000
_cell.length_c   1.000
_cell.angle_alpha   90.00
_cell.angle_beta   90.00
_cell.angle_gamma   90.00
#
_symmetry.space_group_name_H-M   'P 1'
#
loop_
_entity.id
_entity.type
_entity.pdbx_description
1 polymer ?
#
loop_
_entity_poly.entity_id
_entity_poly.type
_entity_poly.pdbx_seq_one_letter_code
_entity_poly.pdbx_strand_id
1 'polypeptide(L)'
;DFETAYKVSCLGVTEADWRLLALDALQNLRFDIARKAFIRIRDMKYIDLLNRITQQYGNKTSLTHEEEMLVTAQVLAFQGKYAEAANYFGRAKSHHMAVEMYTELRKWDEAKSWAQQGEKATPKIMPPVATGGVAGDNKAAEIIFEVPREDSVAQGLILKQAASSEEDGDLRAAGEMYLTAGQHRKAVEIFVKISALDSLIE
;
A
#
# COMPACT_ATOMS: atom_id res chain seq x y z
N ASP A 1 16.50 -24.00 -16.69
CA ASP A 1 15.98 -24.76 -15.54
C ASP A 1 16.60 -24.35 -14.21
N PHE A 2 15.77 -23.91 -13.27
CA PHE A 2 16.21 -23.49 -11.93
C PHE A 2 16.90 -24.60 -11.13
N GLU A 3 16.53 -25.86 -11.35
CA GLU A 3 17.16 -26.98 -10.65
C GLU A 3 18.59 -27.22 -11.14
N THR A 4 18.83 -27.09 -12.44
CA THR A 4 20.17 -27.16 -13.02
C THR A 4 21.03 -25.98 -12.57
N ALA A 5 20.45 -24.78 -12.55
CA ALA A 5 21.12 -23.58 -12.08
C ALA A 5 21.52 -23.72 -10.60
N TYR A 6 20.64 -24.24 -9.74
CA TYR A 6 20.95 -24.53 -8.34
C TYR A 6 22.11 -25.53 -8.18
N LYS A 7 22.14 -26.60 -8.99
CA LYS A 7 23.23 -27.59 -8.98
C LYS A 7 24.56 -26.98 -9.40
N VAL A 8 24.57 -26.14 -10.43
CA VAL A 8 25.76 -25.42 -10.89
C VAL A 8 26.23 -24.42 -9.83
N SER A 9 25.31 -23.69 -9.20
CA SER A 9 25.63 -22.75 -8.11
C SER A 9 26.28 -23.43 -6.90
N CYS A 10 25.99 -24.71 -6.66
CA CYS A 10 26.63 -25.49 -5.58
C CYS A 10 28.13 -25.75 -5.79
N LEU A 11 28.67 -25.54 -7.00
CA LEU A 11 30.06 -25.87 -7.35
C LEU A 11 31.10 -24.81 -6.94
N GLY A 12 30.70 -23.74 -6.24
CA GLY A 12 31.62 -22.71 -5.72
C GLY A 12 31.39 -21.33 -6.33
N VAL A 13 30.13 -20.88 -6.33
CA VAL A 13 29.72 -19.60 -6.92
C VAL A 13 29.56 -18.54 -5.83
N THR A 14 29.70 -17.25 -6.18
CA THR A 14 29.69 -16.12 -5.23
C THR A 14 28.32 -15.93 -4.58
N GLU A 15 28.28 -15.26 -3.42
CA GLU A 15 27.03 -14.92 -2.74
C GLU A 15 26.12 -14.02 -3.60
N ALA A 16 26.70 -13.17 -4.45
CA ALA A 16 25.95 -12.33 -5.38
C ALA A 16 25.18 -13.16 -6.41
N ASP A 17 25.81 -14.20 -6.96
CA ASP A 17 25.17 -15.10 -7.93
C ASP A 17 24.07 -15.94 -7.27
N TRP A 18 24.27 -16.37 -6.02
CA TRP A 18 23.22 -17.01 -5.24
C TRP A 18 22.03 -16.08 -5.04
N ARG A 19 22.26 -14.79 -4.79
CA ARG A 19 21.21 -13.79 -4.62
C ARG A 19 20.45 -13.58 -5.92
N LEU A 20 21.15 -13.50 -7.04
CA LEU A 20 20.54 -13.41 -8.38
C LEU A 20 19.68 -14.64 -8.69
N LEU A 21 20.19 -15.85 -8.45
CA LEU A 21 19.43 -17.09 -8.61
C LEU A 21 18.17 -17.09 -7.73
N ALA A 22 18.29 -16.65 -6.48
CA ALA A 22 17.18 -16.62 -5.53
C ALA A 22 16.09 -15.62 -5.97
N LEU A 23 16.47 -14.44 -6.44
CA LEU A 23 15.58 -13.41 -6.94
C LEU A 23 14.88 -13.84 -8.23
N ASP A 24 15.61 -14.43 -9.18
CA ASP A 24 15.05 -14.93 -10.43
C ASP A 24 14.08 -16.09 -10.18
N ALA A 25 14.45 -17.02 -9.29
CA ALA A 25 13.56 -18.10 -8.85
C ALA A 25 12.29 -17.56 -8.16
N LEU A 26 12.40 -16.48 -7.40
CA LEU A 26 11.27 -15.85 -6.72
C LEU A 26 10.31 -15.17 -7.70
N GLN A 27 10.82 -14.47 -8.71
CA GLN A 27 10.01 -13.85 -9.76
C GLN A 27 9.29 -14.89 -10.63
N ASN A 28 9.91 -16.06 -10.83
CA ASN A 28 9.32 -17.19 -11.55
C ASN A 28 8.52 -18.14 -10.63
N LEU A 29 8.16 -17.70 -9.41
CA LEU A 29 7.27 -18.40 -8.47
C LEU A 29 7.82 -19.77 -8.00
N ARG A 30 9.12 -20.01 -8.16
CA ARG A 30 9.83 -21.19 -7.67
C ARG A 30 10.27 -20.98 -6.22
N PHE A 31 9.29 -20.87 -5.33
CA PHE A 31 9.51 -20.57 -3.90
C PHE A 31 10.43 -21.57 -3.21
N ASP A 32 10.41 -22.86 -3.59
CA ASP A 32 11.29 -23.88 -2.99
C ASP A 32 12.77 -23.61 -3.25
N ILE A 33 13.11 -23.25 -4.48
CA ILE A 33 14.50 -23.01 -4.90
C ILE A 33 14.96 -21.66 -4.33
N ALA A 34 14.10 -20.64 -4.39
CA ALA A 34 14.35 -19.35 -3.76
C ALA A 34 14.63 -19.50 -2.25
N ARG A 35 13.82 -20.29 -1.53
CA ARG A 35 13.99 -20.58 -0.09
C ARG A 35 15.36 -21.20 0.19
N LYS A 36 15.73 -22.24 -0.55
CA LYS A 36 17.02 -22.93 -0.38
C LYS A 36 18.19 -21.98 -0.63
N ALA A 37 18.10 -21.15 -1.67
CA ALA A 37 19.12 -20.17 -1.99
C ALA A 37 19.23 -19.08 -0.90
N PHE A 38 18.11 -18.50 -0.44
CA PHE A 38 18.14 -17.48 0.61
C PHE A 38 18.59 -18.01 1.98
N ILE A 39 18.26 -19.25 2.34
CA ILE A 39 18.77 -19.90 3.56
C ILE A 39 20.29 -20.05 3.50
N ARG A 40 20.83 -20.41 2.32
CA ARG A 40 22.27 -20.56 2.13
C ARG A 40 23.02 -19.24 2.28
N ILE A 41 22.49 -18.16 1.71
CA ILE A 41 23.05 -16.79 1.85
C ILE A 41 22.79 -16.23 3.25
N ARG A 42 21.82 -16.79 3.99
CA ARG A 42 21.35 -16.32 5.29
C ARG A 42 20.76 -14.90 5.23
N ASP A 43 20.16 -14.54 4.10
CA ASP A 43 19.47 -13.25 3.94
C ASP A 43 18.09 -13.31 4.62
N MET A 44 18.09 -13.06 5.93
CA MET A 44 16.89 -13.19 6.77
C MET A 44 15.73 -12.34 6.27
N LYS A 45 16.01 -11.15 5.73
CA LYS A 45 14.95 -10.24 5.31
C LYS A 45 14.18 -10.77 4.09
N TYR A 46 14.89 -11.39 3.15
CA TYR A 46 14.25 -12.05 2.01
C TYR A 46 13.55 -13.36 2.41
N ILE A 47 14.06 -14.07 3.42
CA ILE A 47 13.38 -15.24 3.98
C ILE A 47 12.03 -14.83 4.59
N ASP A 48 11.98 -13.72 5.33
CA ASP A 48 10.74 -13.21 5.92
C ASP A 48 9.75 -12.75 4.85
N LEU A 49 10.23 -12.03 3.81
CA LEU A 49 9.42 -11.68 2.66
C LEU A 49 8.84 -12.93 1.98
N LEU A 50 9.68 -13.93 1.72
CA LEU A 50 9.27 -15.18 1.10
C LEU A 50 8.21 -15.90 1.93
N ASN A 51 8.36 -15.93 3.25
CA ASN A 51 7.37 -16.52 4.16
C ASN A 51 6.03 -15.80 4.07
N ARG A 52 6.03 -14.46 4.07
CA ARG A 52 4.80 -13.66 3.90
C ARG A 52 4.11 -13.97 2.57
N ILE A 53 4.85 -13.98 1.47
CA ILE A 53 4.33 -14.29 0.13
C ILE A 53 3.77 -15.72 0.08
N THR A 54 4.53 -16.69 0.58
CA THR A 54 4.12 -18.11 0.60
C THR A 54 2.85 -18.30 1.43
N GLN A 55 2.72 -17.57 2.54
CA GLN A 55 1.55 -17.61 3.40
C GLN A 55 0.32 -16.95 2.74
N GLN A 56 0.50 -15.85 2.01
CA GLN A 56 -0.59 -15.13 1.33
C GLN A 56 -1.19 -15.94 0.18
N TYR A 57 -0.37 -16.55 -0.67
CA TYR A 57 -0.84 -17.21 -1.89
C TYR A 57 -0.94 -18.74 -1.76
N GLY A 58 -0.44 -19.30 -0.65
CA GLY A 58 -0.30 -20.75 -0.46
C GLY A 58 0.75 -21.35 -1.37
N ASN A 59 1.14 -22.62 -1.14
CA ASN A 59 2.04 -23.37 -2.02
C ASN A 59 1.37 -23.77 -3.35
N LYS A 60 0.52 -22.91 -3.93
CA LYS A 60 -0.13 -23.18 -5.21
C LYS A 60 0.88 -22.95 -6.32
N THR A 61 1.18 -24.01 -7.05
CA THR A 61 2.06 -24.00 -8.24
C THR A 61 1.47 -23.21 -9.41
N SER A 62 0.22 -22.74 -9.31
CA SER A 62 -0.47 -21.98 -10.34
C SER A 62 -1.16 -20.80 -9.70
N LEU A 63 -0.59 -19.62 -9.90
CA LEU A 63 -1.18 -18.34 -9.54
C LEU A 63 -1.88 -17.74 -10.77
N THR A 64 -2.84 -16.86 -10.52
CA THR A 64 -3.40 -16.02 -11.59
C THR A 64 -2.37 -14.99 -12.03
N HIS A 65 -2.40 -14.58 -13.29
CA HIS A 65 -1.47 -13.57 -13.82
C HIS A 65 -1.44 -12.29 -12.95
N GLU A 66 -2.57 -11.90 -12.36
CA GLU A 66 -2.64 -10.76 -11.44
C GLU A 66 -1.81 -11.01 -10.17
N GLU A 67 -1.94 -12.18 -9.53
CA GLU A 67 -1.15 -12.53 -8.34
C GLU A 67 0.35 -12.66 -8.64
N GLU A 68 0.73 -13.17 -9.81
CA GLU A 68 2.15 -13.20 -10.24
C GLU A 68 2.74 -11.80 -10.30
N MET A 69 1.97 -10.84 -10.83
CA MET A 69 2.37 -9.44 -10.88
C MET A 69 2.48 -8.82 -9.48
N LEU A 70 1.61 -9.21 -8.55
CA LEU A 70 1.67 -8.77 -7.15
C LEU A 70 2.91 -9.28 -6.43
N VAL A 71 3.24 -10.56 -6.58
CA VAL A 71 4.47 -11.15 -6.03
C VAL A 71 5.68 -10.41 -6.59
N THR A 72 5.72 -10.19 -7.90
CA THR A 72 6.81 -9.44 -8.54
C THR A 72 6.92 -8.01 -8.00
N ALA A 73 5.79 -7.32 -7.80
CA ALA A 73 5.75 -5.98 -7.23
C ALA A 73 6.31 -5.93 -5.81
N GLN A 74 5.91 -6.87 -4.93
CA GLN A 74 6.41 -6.95 -3.56
C GLN A 74 7.94 -7.18 -3.52
N VAL A 75 8.47 -8.01 -4.42
CA VAL A 75 9.91 -8.24 -4.53
C VAL A 75 10.65 -6.99 -4.98
N LEU A 76 10.13 -6.27 -5.98
CA LEU A 76 10.71 -5.01 -6.45
C LEU A 76 10.67 -3.93 -5.37
N ALA A 77 9.58 -3.83 -4.61
CA ALA A 77 9.47 -2.93 -3.48
C ALA A 77 10.55 -3.22 -2.43
N PHE A 78 10.78 -4.50 -2.12
CA PHE A 78 11.82 -4.92 -1.19
C PHE A 78 13.25 -4.67 -1.69
N GLN A 79 13.46 -4.66 -3.02
CA GLN A 79 14.72 -4.26 -3.65
C GLN A 79 14.95 -2.74 -3.63
N GLY A 80 13.96 -1.94 -3.23
CA GLY A 80 14.01 -0.47 -3.28
C GLY A 80 13.59 0.12 -4.62
N LYS A 81 13.11 -0.69 -5.57
CA LYS A 81 12.64 -0.26 -6.89
C LYS A 81 11.17 0.12 -6.86
N TYR A 82 10.84 1.15 -6.08
CA TYR A 82 9.45 1.52 -5.77
C TYR A 82 8.66 1.98 -7.00
N ALA A 83 9.28 2.70 -7.93
CA ALA A 83 8.61 3.15 -9.15
C ALA A 83 8.20 1.97 -10.06
N GLU A 84 9.07 0.98 -10.22
CA GLU A 84 8.74 -0.24 -10.97
C GLU A 84 7.64 -1.02 -10.23
N ALA A 85 7.78 -1.21 -8.92
CA ALA A 85 6.78 -1.89 -8.09
C ALA A 85 5.39 -1.28 -8.21
N ALA A 86 5.27 0.05 -8.15
CA ALA A 86 4.00 0.77 -8.29
C ALA A 86 3.34 0.51 -9.66
N ASN A 87 4.13 0.48 -10.74
CA ASN A 87 3.62 0.15 -12.06
C ASN A 87 3.05 -1.28 -12.13
N TYR A 88 3.71 -2.25 -11.49
CA TYR A 88 3.18 -3.61 -11.39
C TYR A 88 1.89 -3.68 -10.57
N PHE A 89 1.81 -2.95 -9.44
CA PHE A 89 0.58 -2.85 -8.64
C PHE A 89 -0.59 -2.23 -9.42
N GLY A 90 -0.33 -1.16 -10.18
CA GLY A 90 -1.33 -0.52 -11.04
C GLY A 90 -1.84 -1.45 -12.15
N ARG A 91 -0.93 -2.19 -12.80
CA ARG A 91 -1.30 -3.18 -13.82
C ARG A 91 -2.08 -4.37 -13.24
N ALA A 92 -1.77 -4.76 -12.00
CA ALA A 92 -2.54 -5.75 -11.23
C ALA A 92 -3.82 -5.18 -10.61
N LYS A 93 -4.25 -3.97 -11.01
CA LYS A 93 -5.43 -3.22 -10.53
C LYS A 93 -5.47 -3.01 -9.01
N SER A 94 -4.38 -3.26 -8.32
CA SER A 94 -4.28 -3.24 -6.86
C SER A 94 -3.64 -1.94 -6.38
N HIS A 95 -4.32 -0.83 -6.68
CA HIS A 95 -3.86 0.53 -6.36
C HIS A 95 -3.65 0.73 -4.85
N HIS A 96 -4.45 0.06 -4.00
CA HIS A 96 -4.34 0.15 -2.55
C HIS A 96 -2.95 -0.28 -2.02
N MET A 97 -2.33 -1.31 -2.61
CA MET A 97 -0.99 -1.75 -2.21
C MET A 97 0.10 -0.76 -2.64
N ALA A 98 -0.07 -0.10 -3.78
CA ALA A 98 0.85 0.98 -4.19
C ALA A 98 0.75 2.16 -3.22
N VAL A 99 -0.47 2.54 -2.82
CA VAL A 99 -0.71 3.58 -1.83
C VAL A 99 -0.07 3.21 -0.49
N GLU A 100 -0.31 1.99 0.01
CA GLU A 100 0.28 1.51 1.27
C GLU A 100 1.81 1.55 1.21
N MET A 101 2.42 1.02 0.16
CA MET A 101 3.87 1.07 -0.06
C MET A 101 4.41 2.50 -0.01
N TYR A 102 3.76 3.46 -0.68
CA TYR A 102 4.22 4.86 -0.66
C TYR A 102 3.97 5.56 0.68
N THR A 103 2.94 5.15 1.42
CA THR A 103 2.74 5.66 2.78
C THR A 103 3.82 5.19 3.74
N GLU A 104 4.27 3.94 3.64
CA GLU A 104 5.39 3.42 4.44
C GLU A 104 6.71 4.16 4.14
N LEU A 105 6.88 4.62 2.90
CA LEU A 105 8.05 5.39 2.45
C LEU A 105 7.93 6.89 2.73
N ARG A 106 6.84 7.35 3.36
CA ARG A 106 6.51 8.78 3.57
C ARG A 106 6.48 9.59 2.27
N LYS A 107 6.20 8.94 1.14
CA LYS A 107 6.04 9.57 -0.16
C LYS A 107 4.58 9.95 -0.40
N TRP A 108 4.13 10.99 0.31
CA TRP A 108 2.72 11.36 0.38
C TRP A 108 2.13 11.82 -0.95
N ASP A 109 2.89 12.52 -1.80
CA ASP A 109 2.42 13.00 -3.10
C ASP A 109 2.18 11.84 -4.08
N GLU A 110 3.14 10.91 -4.16
CA GLU A 110 3.02 9.69 -4.96
C GLU A 110 1.84 8.84 -4.46
N ALA A 111 1.69 8.67 -3.12
CA ALA A 111 0.56 7.95 -2.53
C ALA A 111 -0.80 8.57 -2.90
N LYS A 112 -0.95 9.90 -2.84
CA LYS A 112 -2.19 10.59 -3.24
C LYS A 112 -2.50 10.40 -4.72
N SER A 113 -1.49 10.47 -5.59
CA SER A 113 -1.67 10.28 -7.03
C SER A 113 -2.20 8.87 -7.36
N TRP A 114 -1.65 7.84 -6.69
CA TRP A 114 -2.10 6.46 -6.85
C TRP A 114 -3.47 6.20 -6.21
N ALA A 115 -3.79 6.87 -5.10
CA ALA A 115 -5.12 6.81 -4.49
C ALA A 115 -6.19 7.39 -5.43
N GLN A 116 -5.95 8.56 -6.01
CA GLN A 116 -6.84 9.15 -7.01
C GLN A 116 -6.96 8.27 -8.27
N GLN A 117 -5.87 7.62 -8.68
CA GLN A 117 -5.90 6.69 -9.81
C GLN A 117 -6.73 5.44 -9.49
N GLY A 118 -6.64 4.93 -8.26
CA GLY A 118 -7.49 3.86 -7.75
C GLY A 118 -8.96 4.24 -7.71
N GLU A 119 -9.29 5.43 -7.20
CA GLU A 119 -10.65 5.97 -7.16
C GLU A 119 -11.25 6.15 -8.57
N LYS A 120 -10.45 6.62 -9.53
CA LYS A 120 -10.84 6.71 -10.95
C LYS A 120 -11.02 5.33 -11.58
N ALA A 121 -10.19 4.37 -11.21
CA ALA A 121 -10.25 3.00 -11.71
C ALA A 121 -11.40 2.18 -11.10
N THR A 122 -11.90 2.56 -9.91
CA THR A 122 -13.12 2.02 -9.29
C THR A 122 -14.29 2.97 -9.55
N PRO A 123 -14.96 2.92 -10.72
CA PRO A 123 -16.17 3.70 -10.93
C PRO A 123 -17.22 3.28 -9.88
N LYS A 124 -17.70 4.26 -9.12
CA LYS A 124 -18.69 4.16 -8.03
C LYS A 124 -19.83 3.19 -8.38
N ILE A 125 -19.80 1.96 -7.87
CA ILE A 125 -20.99 1.11 -7.71
C ILE A 125 -20.94 0.41 -6.33
N MET A 126 -22.01 0.65 -5.56
CA MET A 126 -22.49 0.07 -4.28
C MET A 126 -22.05 0.78 -2.99
N PRO A 127 -23.03 1.25 -2.18
CA PRO A 127 -23.85 0.37 -1.31
C PRO A 127 -25.32 0.28 -1.76
N PRO A 128 -26.22 -0.54 -1.15
CA PRO A 128 -26.16 -1.04 0.23
C PRO A 128 -26.30 -2.56 0.39
N VAL A 129 -25.65 -3.09 1.43
CA VAL A 129 -26.17 -4.26 2.14
C VAL A 129 -27.36 -3.77 2.96
N ALA A 130 -28.58 -4.06 2.51
CA ALA A 130 -29.80 -3.91 3.28
C ALA A 130 -30.83 -4.91 2.75
N THR A 131 -30.89 -6.04 3.43
CA THR A 131 -31.95 -7.03 3.34
C THR A 131 -33.33 -6.39 3.60
N GLY A 132 -34.20 -6.46 2.58
CA GLY A 132 -35.65 -6.74 2.69
C GLY A 132 -36.56 -5.73 3.41
N GLY A 133 -37.54 -5.18 2.68
CA GLY A 133 -38.74 -4.59 3.31
C GLY A 133 -39.56 -3.63 2.45
N VAL A 134 -40.43 -4.20 1.61
CA VAL A 134 -41.77 -3.78 1.14
C VAL A 134 -42.14 -2.29 0.93
N ALA A 135 -42.78 -2.07 -0.21
CA ALA A 135 -43.38 -0.86 -0.78
C ALA A 135 -44.29 -0.01 0.13
N GLY A 136 -44.31 1.29 -0.15
CA GLY A 136 -45.35 2.23 0.30
C GLY A 136 -45.01 3.66 -0.15
N ASP A 137 -45.84 4.19 -1.05
CA ASP A 137 -45.82 5.57 -1.53
C ASP A 137 -45.76 6.61 -0.39
N ASN A 138 -45.00 7.70 -0.57
CA ASN A 138 -45.39 9.07 -0.20
C ASN A 138 -44.35 10.12 -0.62
N LYS A 139 -44.85 11.17 -1.28
CA LYS A 139 -44.17 12.43 -1.56
C LYS A 139 -43.80 13.14 -0.25
N ALA A 140 -42.51 13.42 -0.04
CA ALA A 140 -42.05 14.53 0.76
C ALA A 140 -40.70 15.01 0.21
N ALA A 141 -40.59 16.31 -0.02
CA ALA A 141 -39.37 16.97 -0.45
C ALA A 141 -38.31 16.84 0.65
N GLU A 142 -37.35 15.94 0.47
CA GLU A 142 -36.11 15.94 1.23
C GLU A 142 -35.20 17.01 0.64
N ILE A 143 -34.94 18.04 1.44
CA ILE A 143 -33.79 18.92 1.27
C ILE A 143 -32.57 18.01 1.27
N ILE A 144 -31.98 17.82 0.10
CA ILE A 144 -30.70 17.15 -0.05
C ILE A 144 -29.69 18.07 0.63
N PHE A 145 -29.48 17.86 1.93
CA PHE A 145 -28.24 18.29 2.56
C PHE A 145 -27.18 17.47 1.84
N GLU A 146 -26.48 18.12 0.89
CA GLU A 146 -25.27 17.57 0.30
C GLU A 146 -24.32 17.26 1.44
N VAL A 147 -24.35 16.01 1.90
CA VAL A 147 -23.29 15.44 2.71
C VAL A 147 -22.12 15.29 1.72
N PRO A 148 -21.02 16.05 1.84
CA PRO A 148 -19.85 15.81 1.03
C PRO A 148 -19.30 14.46 1.48
N ARG A 149 -19.60 13.39 0.72
CA ARG A 149 -18.93 12.10 0.86
C ARG A 149 -17.74 12.11 -0.08
N GLU A 150 -16.62 12.69 0.36
CA GLU A 150 -15.30 12.56 -0.29
C GLU A 150 -14.33 11.69 0.55
N ASP A 151 -14.88 10.87 1.42
CA ASP A 151 -14.20 10.51 2.67
C ASP A 151 -13.98 9.00 2.75
N SER A 152 -12.80 8.53 2.34
CA SER A 152 -12.27 7.32 2.97
C SER A 152 -10.76 7.18 2.84
N VAL A 153 -10.21 7.23 1.62
CA VAL A 153 -8.79 6.94 1.39
C VAL A 153 -7.94 8.21 1.43
N ALA A 154 -8.33 9.25 0.69
CA ALA A 154 -7.62 10.53 0.66
C ALA A 154 -7.54 11.18 2.05
N GLN A 155 -8.65 11.22 2.80
CA GLN A 155 -8.64 11.72 4.17
C GLN A 155 -7.81 10.86 5.12
N GLY A 156 -7.90 9.53 5.02
CA GLY A 156 -7.06 8.62 5.81
C GLY A 156 -5.56 8.82 5.56
N LEU A 157 -5.19 9.16 4.32
CA LEU A 157 -3.82 9.51 3.96
C LEU A 157 -3.38 10.84 4.57
N ILE A 158 -4.23 11.87 4.54
CA ILE A 158 -3.94 13.17 5.16
C ILE A 158 -3.73 13.01 6.67
N LEU A 159 -4.51 12.15 7.33
CA LEU A 159 -4.32 11.85 8.75
C LEU A 159 -2.99 11.16 9.05
N LYS A 160 -2.60 10.17 8.24
CA LYS A 160 -1.28 9.53 8.38
C LYS A 160 -0.14 10.53 8.11
N GLN A 161 -0.32 11.41 7.12
CA GLN A 161 0.64 12.47 6.82
C GLN A 161 0.75 13.46 7.99
N ALA A 162 -0.37 13.87 8.58
CA ALA A 162 -0.39 14.78 9.73
C ALA A 162 0.33 14.18 10.95
N ALA A 163 0.09 12.90 11.25
CA ALA A 163 0.78 12.19 12.33
C ALA A 163 2.30 12.08 12.07
N SER A 164 2.70 11.85 10.81
CA SER A 164 4.11 11.85 10.43
C SER A 164 4.75 13.23 10.61
N SER A 165 4.07 14.31 10.21
CA SER A 165 4.57 15.69 10.40
C SER A 165 4.68 16.07 11.88
N GLU A 166 3.78 15.54 12.72
CA GLU A 166 3.83 15.71 14.17
C GLU A 166 5.07 15.02 14.79
N GLU A 167 5.39 13.80 14.35
CA GLU A 167 6.62 13.09 14.76
C GLU A 167 7.89 13.83 14.31
N ASP A 168 7.86 14.43 13.12
CA ASP A 168 8.98 15.19 12.56
C ASP A 168 9.17 16.57 13.21
N GLY A 169 8.23 16.99 14.06
CA GLY A 169 8.26 18.26 14.77
C GLY A 169 7.75 19.47 13.96
N ASP A 170 7.26 19.25 12.74
CA ASP A 170 6.57 20.28 11.96
C ASP A 170 5.10 20.37 12.39
N LEU A 171 4.92 20.93 13.59
CA LEU A 171 3.62 21.08 14.22
C LEU A 171 2.70 22.01 13.40
N ARG A 172 3.26 22.98 12.66
CA ARG A 172 2.44 23.93 11.88
C ARG A 172 1.80 23.23 10.70
N ALA A 173 2.59 22.52 9.90
CA ALA A 173 2.06 21.72 8.79
C ALA A 173 1.11 20.63 9.30
N ALA A 174 1.42 19.99 10.43
CA ALA A 174 0.53 19.00 11.06
C ALA A 174 -0.84 19.60 11.42
N GLY A 175 -0.86 20.79 12.04
CA GLY A 175 -2.10 21.50 12.41
C GLY A 175 -2.98 21.83 11.22
N GLU A 176 -2.38 22.37 10.15
CA GLU A 176 -3.08 22.65 8.88
C GLU A 176 -3.63 21.36 8.24
N MET A 177 -2.86 20.27 8.25
CA MET A 177 -3.31 18.98 7.74
C MET A 177 -4.48 18.39 8.55
N TYR A 178 -4.44 18.48 9.89
CA TYR A 178 -5.56 18.03 10.74
C TYR A 178 -6.83 18.86 10.53
N LEU A 179 -6.72 20.15 10.21
CA LEU A 179 -7.87 20.97 9.80
C LEU A 179 -8.47 20.46 8.50
N THR A 180 -7.64 20.23 7.47
CA THR A 180 -8.12 19.72 6.17
C THR A 180 -8.74 18.31 6.27
N ALA A 181 -8.30 17.51 7.25
CA ALA A 181 -8.85 16.18 7.51
C ALA A 181 -10.09 16.18 8.43
N GLY A 182 -10.62 17.35 8.82
CA GLY A 182 -11.80 17.46 9.69
C GLY A 182 -11.55 17.12 11.17
N GLN A 183 -10.30 16.93 11.59
CA GLN A 183 -9.93 16.67 12.99
C GLN A 183 -9.66 17.98 13.75
N HIS A 184 -10.69 18.82 13.86
CA HIS A 184 -10.59 20.15 14.49
C HIS A 184 -10.09 20.10 15.94
N ARG A 185 -10.48 19.08 16.72
CA ARG A 185 -10.04 18.95 18.12
C ARG A 185 -8.52 18.82 18.24
N LYS A 186 -7.90 17.98 17.42
CA LYS A 186 -6.43 17.80 17.44
C LYS A 186 -5.70 19.00 16.85
N ALA A 187 -6.26 19.58 15.79
CA ALA A 187 -5.72 20.80 15.20
C ALA A 187 -5.63 21.94 16.22
N VAL A 188 -6.70 22.20 16.99
CA VAL A 188 -6.69 23.22 18.06
C VAL A 188 -5.60 22.95 19.09
N GLU A 189 -5.44 21.70 19.54
CA GLU A 189 -4.41 21.36 20.52
C GLU A 189 -2.99 21.66 19.99
N ILE A 190 -2.74 21.37 18.72
CA ILE A 190 -1.45 21.62 18.06
C ILE A 190 -1.22 23.13 17.87
N PHE A 191 -2.21 23.88 17.38
CA PHE A 191 -2.08 25.34 17.22
C PHE A 191 -1.88 26.08 18.54
N VAL A 192 -2.53 25.62 19.63
CA VAL A 192 -2.29 26.13 20.98
C VAL A 192 -0.85 25.89 21.42
N LYS A 193 -0.27 24.71 21.14
CA LYS A 193 1.14 24.41 21.45
C LYS A 193 2.12 25.32 20.69
N ILE A 194 1.79 25.71 19.46
CA ILE A 194 2.65 26.57 18.61
C ILE A 194 2.44 28.07 18.93
N SER A 195 1.44 28.43 19.74
CA SER A 195 0.98 29.82 19.93
C SER A 195 0.55 30.50 18.61
N ALA A 196 0.27 29.72 17.58
CA ALA A 196 -0.21 30.20 16.28
C ALA A 196 -1.75 30.25 16.28
N LEU A 197 -2.29 31.13 17.12
CA LEU A 197 -3.74 31.31 17.30
C LEU A 197 -4.40 31.98 16.09
N ASP A 198 -3.63 32.72 15.29
CA ASP A 198 -4.15 33.41 14.09
C ASP A 198 -4.76 32.44 13.07
N SER A 199 -4.20 31.23 12.98
CA SER A 199 -4.68 30.16 12.08
C SER A 199 -6.00 29.50 12.54
N LEU A 200 -6.52 29.85 13.72
CA LEU A 200 -7.80 29.35 14.25
C LEU A 200 -8.95 30.36 14.10
N ILE A 201 -8.67 31.59 13.62
CA ILE A 201 -9.61 32.72 13.65
C ILE A 201 -10.23 33.00 12.25
N GLU A 202 -9.81 32.29 11.20
CA GLU A 202 -10.46 32.31 9.87
C GLU A 202 -11.65 31.32 9.80
#